data_AF-A0A077XND5-F1
#
_entry.id   AF-A0A077XND5-F1
#
_cell.length_a   1.000
_cell.length_b   1.000
_cell.length_c   1.000
_cell.angle_alpha   90.00
_cell.angle_beta   90.00
_cell.angle_gamma   90.00
#
_symmetry.space_group_name_H-M   'P 1'
#
loop_
_entity.id
_entity.type
_entity.pdbx_description
1 polymer ?
#
loop_
_entity_poly.entity_id
_entity_poly.type
_entity_poly.pdbx_seq_one_letter_code
_entity_poly.pdbx_strand_id
1 'polypeptide(L)'
;MKLHNPNPNEPTNLQMLVAEVKKSASSSYHGGYIQVPFRVEFASYTRLEALVKHTGSSRNKIMNDLLRIGIETLAASLDDETIKTLFEIETSITADLYASGKIKSGDQSDD
;
A
#
# COMPACT_ATOMS: atom_id res chain seq x y z
N MET A 1 17.38 -3.13 -0.57
CA MET A 1 16.72 -1.86 -0.92
C MET A 1 15.85 -2.07 -2.14
N LYS A 2 14.53 -1.89 -2.03
CA LYS A 2 14.03 -0.53 -2.22
C LYS A 2 12.62 -0.29 -1.66
N LEU A 3 12.52 0.78 -0.88
CA LEU A 3 11.32 1.61 -0.73
C LEU A 3 11.01 2.41 -2.02
N HIS A 4 11.77 2.24 -3.11
CA HIS A 4 11.44 2.69 -4.47
C HIS A 4 12.32 2.05 -5.59
N ASN A 5 11.83 1.03 -6.32
CA ASN A 5 12.12 0.81 -7.76
C ASN A 5 10.95 0.04 -8.39
N PRO A 6 10.17 0.65 -9.28
CA PRO A 6 9.60 -0.12 -10.37
C PRO A 6 10.74 -0.46 -11.34
N ASN A 7 10.74 -1.70 -11.84
CA ASN A 7 11.30 -2.00 -13.15
C ASN A 7 10.80 -0.92 -14.13
N PRO A 8 11.65 -0.26 -14.95
CA PRO A 8 11.20 0.82 -15.83
C PRO A 8 10.13 0.38 -16.85
N ASN A 9 9.96 -0.94 -17.03
CA ASN A 9 8.94 -1.53 -17.89
C ASN A 9 7.63 -1.89 -17.16
N GLU A 10 7.54 -1.68 -15.84
CA GLU A 10 6.35 -1.96 -15.04
C GLU A 10 5.69 -0.67 -14.58
N PRO A 11 4.35 -0.60 -14.60
CA PRO A 11 3.64 0.58 -14.12
C PRO A 11 3.85 0.78 -12.63
N THR A 12 4.04 2.03 -12.20
CA THR A 12 4.11 2.38 -10.78
C THR A 12 2.76 2.18 -10.10
N ASN A 13 2.74 2.09 -8.78
CA ASN A 13 1.47 1.96 -8.03
C ASN A 13 0.55 3.16 -8.23
N LEU A 14 1.12 4.36 -8.39
CA LEU A 14 0.35 5.54 -8.76
C LEU A 14 -0.27 5.40 -10.14
N GLN A 15 0.47 4.91 -11.14
CA GLN A 15 -0.05 4.69 -12.49
C GLN A 15 -1.18 3.64 -12.49
N MET A 16 -1.02 2.57 -11.72
CA MET A 16 -2.05 1.54 -11.54
C MET A 16 -3.33 2.11 -10.91
N LEU A 17 -3.22 2.86 -9.81
CA LEU A 17 -4.38 3.46 -9.15
C LEU A 17 -5.06 4.51 -10.06
N VAL A 18 -4.29 5.30 -10.81
CA VAL A 18 -4.84 6.26 -11.78
C VAL A 18 -5.62 5.54 -12.89
N ALA A 19 -5.11 4.43 -13.41
CA ALA A 19 -5.82 3.63 -14.41
C ALA A 19 -7.14 3.05 -13.86
N GLU A 20 -7.15 2.64 -12.59
CA GLU A 20 -8.35 2.13 -11.92
C GLU A 20 -9.39 3.22 -11.68
N VAL A 21 -8.97 4.40 -11.22
CA VAL A 21 -9.84 5.58 -11.09
C VAL A 21 -10.39 6.01 -12.46
N LYS A 22 -9.60 5.87 -13.53
CA LYS A 22 -10.05 6.10 -14.91
C LYS A 22 -10.91 4.96 -15.46
N LYS A 23 -11.13 3.88 -14.71
CA LYS A 23 -11.87 2.67 -15.11
C LYS A 23 -11.30 2.02 -16.37
N SER A 24 -10.00 2.18 -16.61
CA SER A 24 -9.31 1.60 -17.78
C SER A 24 -8.55 0.32 -17.45
N ALA A 25 -8.34 0.02 -16.17
CA ALA A 25 -7.72 -1.22 -15.70
C ALA A 25 -8.20 -1.53 -14.27
N SER A 26 -7.95 -2.74 -13.79
CA SER A 26 -8.12 -3.13 -12.40
C SER A 26 -6.89 -3.89 -11.91
N SER A 27 -6.69 -3.88 -10.60
CA SER A 27 -5.62 -4.62 -9.94
C SER A 27 -6.18 -5.43 -8.76
N SER A 28 -5.49 -6.50 -8.39
CA SER A 28 -5.79 -7.26 -7.18
C SER A 28 -4.49 -7.72 -6.56
N TYR A 29 -4.30 -7.46 -5.27
CA TYR A 29 -3.22 -8.06 -4.50
C TYR A 29 -3.75 -9.28 -3.75
N HIS A 30 -2.98 -10.37 -3.79
CA HIS A 30 -3.19 -11.56 -2.97
C HIS A 30 -1.90 -11.81 -2.20
N GLY A 31 -1.97 -11.88 -0.87
CA GLY A 31 -0.77 -12.05 -0.06
C GLY A 31 -1.03 -12.04 1.43
N GLY A 32 0.01 -11.69 2.18
CA GLY A 32 -0.04 -11.58 3.64
C GLY A 32 -0.65 -10.25 4.10
N TYR A 33 -1.58 -10.33 5.04
CA TYR A 33 -2.23 -9.18 5.68
C TYR A 33 -2.09 -9.22 7.20
N ILE A 34 -2.08 -8.03 7.78
CA ILE A 34 -2.15 -7.80 9.22
C ILE A 34 -3.27 -6.79 9.45
N GLN A 35 -4.18 -7.10 10.37
CA GLN A 35 -5.20 -6.16 10.79
C GLN A 35 -4.58 -5.12 11.73
N VAL A 36 -4.68 -3.85 11.34
CA VAL A 36 -4.15 -2.72 12.11
C VAL A 36 -5.30 -1.81 12.52
N PRO A 37 -5.50 -1.52 13.83
CA PRO A 37 -6.47 -0.53 14.25
C PRO A 37 -5.98 0.86 13.83
N PHE A 38 -6.69 1.50 12.90
CA PHE A 38 -6.33 2.80 12.36
C PHE A 38 -7.50 3.79 12.48
N ARG A 39 -7.21 5.02 12.91
CA ARG A 39 -8.20 6.11 12.94
C ARG A 39 -7.92 7.05 11.77
N VAL A 40 -8.90 7.17 10.87
CA VAL A 40 -8.82 8.07 9.71
C VAL A 40 -9.45 9.41 10.09
N GLU A 41 -8.79 10.51 9.74
CA GLU A 41 -9.39 11.85 9.85
C GLU A 41 -10.64 11.95 8.95
N PHE A 42 -11.68 12.65 9.41
CA PHE A 42 -12.96 12.74 8.71
C PHE A 42 -12.84 13.21 7.24
N ALA A 43 -12.04 14.25 6.97
CA ALA A 43 -11.85 14.74 5.61
C ALA A 43 -11.14 13.71 4.71
N SER A 44 -10.17 12.99 5.26
CA SER A 44 -9.47 11.92 4.54
C SER A 44 -10.39 10.71 4.30
N TYR A 45 -11.23 10.36 5.28
CA TYR A 45 -12.21 9.30 5.16
C TYR A 45 -13.25 9.59 4.07
N THR A 46 -13.79 10.81 4.01
CA THR A 46 -14.78 11.16 2.98
C THR A 46 -14.19 11.11 1.57
N ARG A 47 -12.92 11.51 1.38
CA ARG A 47 -12.19 11.36 0.10
C ARG A 47 -11.96 9.90 -0.26
N LEU A 48 -11.56 9.07 0.71
CA LEU A 48 -11.42 7.63 0.53
C LEU A 48 -12.74 6.99 0.09
N GLU A 49 -13.84 7.28 0.77
CA GLU A 49 -15.17 6.74 0.43
C GLU A 49 -15.64 7.18 -0.97
N ALA A 50 -15.27 8.38 -1.41
CA ALA A 50 -15.54 8.82 -2.78
C ALA A 50 -14.80 7.95 -3.81
N LEU A 51 -13.53 7.62 -3.56
CA LEU A 51 -12.73 6.73 -4.42
C LEU A 51 -13.31 5.31 -4.44
N VAL A 52 -13.66 4.76 -3.27
CA VAL A 52 -14.31 3.45 -3.12
C VAL A 52 -15.59 3.39 -3.97
N LYS A 53 -16.49 4.37 -3.81
CA LYS A 53 -17.75 4.43 -4.58
C LYS A 53 -17.52 4.60 -6.08
N HIS A 54 -16.55 5.41 -6.47
CA HIS A 54 -16.27 5.68 -7.88
C HIS A 54 -15.68 4.46 -8.60
N THR A 55 -14.74 3.77 -7.95
CA THR A 55 -14.03 2.61 -8.50
C THR A 55 -14.83 1.31 -8.38
N GLY A 56 -15.68 1.18 -7.36
CA GLY A 56 -16.33 -0.09 -7.01
C GLY A 56 -15.41 -1.09 -6.31
N SER A 57 -14.19 -0.66 -5.95
CA SER A 57 -13.20 -1.46 -5.22
C SER A 57 -13.47 -1.44 -3.72
N SER A 58 -12.93 -2.43 -3.00
CA SER A 58 -13.01 -2.48 -1.54
C SER A 58 -12.27 -1.31 -0.88
N ARG A 59 -12.71 -0.94 0.33
CA ARG A 59 -12.01 0.10 1.11
C ARG A 59 -10.59 -0.32 1.42
N ASN A 60 -10.40 -1.58 1.84
CA ASN A 60 -9.09 -2.13 2.15
C ASN A 60 -8.13 -2.02 0.97
N LYS A 61 -8.60 -2.31 -0.24
CA LYS A 61 -7.78 -2.18 -1.45
C LYS A 61 -7.33 -0.73 -1.67
N ILE A 62 -8.28 0.21 -1.73
CA ILE A 62 -7.96 1.62 -2.00
C ILE A 62 -7.03 2.19 -0.91
N MET A 63 -7.25 1.82 0.35
CA MET A 63 -6.36 2.23 1.45
C MET A 63 -4.94 1.67 1.29
N ASN A 64 -4.79 0.40 0.94
CA ASN A 64 -3.47 -0.21 0.73
C ASN A 64 -2.74 0.42 -0.47
N ASP A 65 -3.45 0.70 -1.56
CA ASP A 65 -2.86 1.37 -2.73
C ASP A 65 -2.36 2.77 -2.37
N LEU A 66 -3.18 3.57 -1.68
CA LEU A 66 -2.80 4.90 -1.22
C LEU A 66 -1.65 4.87 -0.21
N LEU A 67 -1.64 3.91 0.72
CA LEU A 67 -0.57 3.74 1.69
C LEU A 67 0.76 3.42 0.99
N ARG A 68 0.75 2.48 0.05
CA ARG A 68 1.93 2.10 -0.74
C ARG A 68 2.47 3.27 -1.55
N ILE A 69 1.60 3.99 -2.26
CA ILE A 69 1.97 5.20 -3.02
C ILE A 69 2.56 6.26 -2.08
N GLY A 70 1.95 6.49 -0.91
CA GLY A 70 2.43 7.45 0.07
C GLY A 70 3.83 7.12 0.59
N ILE A 71 4.07 5.84 0.92
CA ILE A 71 5.39 5.35 1.36
C ILE A 71 6.43 5.50 0.24
N GLU A 72 6.11 5.11 -0.99
CA GLU A 72 7.02 5.26 -2.14
C GLU A 72 7.36 6.72 -2.43
N THR A 73 6.35 7.61 -2.37
CA THR A 73 6.53 9.04 -2.60
C THR A 73 7.39 9.67 -1.52
N LEU A 74 7.16 9.29 -0.26
CA LEU A 74 8.01 9.72 0.86
C LEU A 74 9.44 9.24 0.66
N ALA A 75 9.62 7.95 0.37
CA ALA A 75 10.93 7.35 0.20
C ALA A 75 11.74 7.97 -0.94
N ALA A 76 11.09 8.31 -2.06
CA ALA A 76 11.74 9.00 -3.18
C ALA A 76 12.25 10.41 -2.82
N SER A 77 11.83 10.97 -1.68
CA SER A 77 12.21 12.31 -1.21
C SER A 77 13.27 12.29 -0.10
N LEU A 78 13.72 11.10 0.34
CA LEU A 78 14.71 10.94 1.41
C LEU A 78 16.11 10.63 0.84
N ASP A 79 17.14 10.90 1.63
CA ASP A 79 18.52 10.55 1.30
C ASP A 79 18.81 9.05 1.46
N ASP A 80 19.88 8.58 0.81
CA ASP A 80 20.25 7.16 0.78
C ASP A 80 20.56 6.57 2.16
N GLU A 81 21.14 7.37 3.07
CA GLU A 81 21.48 6.91 4.42
C GLU A 81 20.21 6.68 5.26
N THR A 82 19.25 7.59 5.16
CA THR A 82 17.92 7.43 5.75
C THR A 82 17.19 6.21 5.18
N ILE A 83 17.18 6.04 3.85
CA ILE A 83 16.55 4.87 3.20
C ILE A 83 17.20 3.56 3.64
N LYS A 84 18.53 3.56 3.86
CA LYS A 84 19.25 2.38 4.34
C LYS A 84 18.81 1.99 5.74
N THR A 85 18.74 2.98 6.63
CA THR A 85 18.29 2.79 8.00
C THR A 85 16.86 2.24 8.04
N LEU A 86 15.94 2.81 7.24
CA LEU A 86 14.56 2.35 7.17
C LEU A 86 14.46 0.90 6.66
N PHE A 87 15.26 0.53 5.66
CA PHE A 87 15.28 -0.83 5.13
C PHE A 87 15.77 -1.86 6.16
N GLU A 88 16.76 -1.51 6.98
CA GLU A 88 17.24 -2.38 8.07
C GLU A 88 16.15 -2.60 9.14
N ILE A 89 15.43 -1.53 9.50
CA ILE A 89 14.30 -1.60 10.45
C ILE A 89 13.16 -2.46 9.88
N GLU A 90 12.76 -2.22 8.63
CA GLU A 90 11.73 -2.99 7.94
C GLU A 90 12.06 -4.49 7.95
N THR A 91 13.30 -4.86 7.61
CA THR A 91 13.76 -6.25 7.59
C THR A 91 13.62 -6.92 8.96
N SER A 92 13.97 -6.22 10.04
CA SER A 92 13.80 -6.73 11.41
C SER A 92 12.33 -6.97 11.75
N ILE A 93 11.46 -6.00 11.45
CA ILE A 93 10.02 -6.11 11.73
C ILE A 93 9.41 -7.29 10.95
N THR A 94 9.78 -7.45 9.67
CA THR A 94 9.30 -8.55 8.84
C THR A 94 9.70 -9.90 9.44
N ALA A 95 10.95 -10.07 9.87
CA ALA A 95 11.43 -11.29 10.51
C ALA A 95 10.62 -11.63 11.78
N ASP A 96 10.38 -10.64 12.64
CA ASP A 96 9.60 -10.80 13.86
C ASP A 96 8.14 -11.20 13.56
N LEU A 97 7.54 -10.60 12.54
CA LEU A 97 6.17 -10.92 12.13
C LEU A 97 6.05 -12.35 11.60
N TYR A 98 7.00 -12.81 10.79
CA TYR A 98 7.05 -14.21 10.35
C TYR A 98 7.22 -15.17 11.53
N ALA A 99 8.14 -14.87 12.45
CA ALA A 99 8.36 -15.70 13.63
C ALA A 99 7.13 -15.76 14.56
N SER A 100 6.35 -14.68 14.63
CA SER A 100 5.16 -14.58 15.49
C SER A 100 3.91 -15.29 14.96
N GLY A 101 3.89 -15.70 13.68
CA GLY A 101 2.71 -16.32 13.04
C GLY A 101 1.49 -15.40 12.89
N LYS A 102 1.66 -14.08 13.01
CA LYS A 102 0.56 -13.09 12.96
C LYS A 102 0.08 -12.74 11.55
N ILE A 103 0.78 -13.18 10.52
CA ILE A 103 0.43 -12.91 9.12
C ILE A 103 -0.67 -13.87 8.67
N LYS A 104 -1.78 -13.33 8.18
CA LYS A 104 -2.85 -14.14 7.56
C LYS A 104 -2.75 -14.03 6.05
N SER A 105 -2.95 -15.14 5.34
CA SER A 105 -3.17 -15.12 3.89
C SER A 105 -4.61 -14.73 3.59
N GLY A 106 -4.84 -13.93 2.56
CA GLY A 106 -6.19 -13.54 2.16
C GLY A 106 -6.22 -12.80 0.83
N ASP A 107 -7.33 -12.10 0.58
CA ASP A 107 -7.45 -11.07 -0.43
C ASP A 107 -7.75 -9.72 0.23
N GLN A 108 -7.95 -8.67 -0.58
CA GLN A 108 -8.29 -7.33 -0.08
C GLN A 108 -9.80 -7.12 0.07
N SER A 109 -10.61 -8.17 0.18
CA SER A 109 -12.06 -8.01 0.41
C SER A 109 -12.34 -7.31 1.74
N ASP A 110 -13.55 -6.76 1.87
CA ASP A 110 -14.00 -6.05 3.08
C ASP A 110 -14.68 -6.98 4.11
N ASP A 111 -14.44 -8.31 4.04
CA ASP A 111 -15.05 -9.33 4.93
C ASP A 111 -15.05 -8.95 6.43
#